data_AF-A0A286T396-F1
#
_entry.id   AF-A0A286T396-F1
#
_cell.length_a   1.000
_cell.length_b   1.000
_cell.length_c   1.000
_cell.angle_alpha   90.00
_cell.angle_beta   90.00
_cell.angle_gamma   90.00
#
_symmetry.space_group_name_H-M   'P 1'
#
loop_
_entity.id
_entity.type
_entity.pdbx_description
1 polymer ?
#
loop_
_entity_poly.entity_id
_entity_poly.type
_entity_poly.pdbx_seq_one_letter_code
_entity_poly.pdbx_strand_id
1 'polypeptide(L)'
;ARYTDGGDANVKGFTKNNWVTSEASDSNQDLVGGVDGNMKATLIVNTVSVDADSEDQIGRIIVGQIHGEDHEPVKIYYRKLPEHDKGSVFFTVDDSSGDPGDRINVIGFTDKNDTDEDASGDPVEPENGIALGDEWSYEIDLSGDQLKVTVWHDGYTYTTADSIEYTKTRSKQLIRVSSDTDAITIDDFYADDYM
;
A
#
# COMPACT_ATOMS: atom_id res chain seq x y z
N ALA A 1 28.38 22.20 -11.15
CA ALA A 1 28.34 21.80 -12.57
C ALA A 1 26.89 21.50 -12.90
N ARG A 2 26.31 22.19 -13.90
CA ARG A 2 24.97 21.85 -14.40
C ARG A 2 25.14 20.63 -15.28
N TYR A 3 24.41 19.56 -15.01
CA TYR A 3 24.37 18.38 -15.86
C TYR A 3 23.86 18.82 -17.24
N THR A 4 24.72 18.71 -18.25
CA THR A 4 24.42 18.98 -19.66
C THR A 4 24.22 17.65 -20.37
N ASP A 5 23.26 16.85 -19.92
CA ASP A 5 22.76 15.75 -20.73
C ASP A 5 21.32 16.06 -21.12
N GLY A 6 21.19 16.73 -22.26
CA GLY A 6 19.92 16.96 -22.93
C GLY A 6 19.50 15.73 -23.73
N GLY A 7 19.43 14.58 -23.09
CA GLY A 7 18.63 13.43 -23.51
C GLY A 7 17.65 13.17 -22.38
N ASP A 8 16.41 12.81 -22.69
CA ASP A 8 15.44 12.39 -21.67
C ASP A 8 16.15 11.50 -20.65
N ALA A 9 16.19 11.91 -19.37
CA ALA A 9 16.53 10.94 -18.33
C ALA A 9 15.56 9.79 -18.58
N ASN A 10 16.04 8.64 -19.05
CA ASN A 10 15.18 7.53 -19.43
C ASN A 10 14.39 7.16 -18.18
N VAL A 11 13.16 7.68 -18.08
CA VAL A 11 12.32 7.62 -16.88
C VAL A 11 11.79 6.20 -16.65
N LYS A 12 11.91 5.34 -17.66
CA LYS A 12 11.54 3.92 -17.65
C LYS A 12 12.76 3.03 -17.87
N GLY A 13 12.69 1.82 -17.34
CA GLY A 13 13.68 0.75 -17.51
C GLY A 13 14.72 0.70 -16.39
N PHE A 14 15.60 -0.30 -16.47
CA PHE A 14 16.75 -0.44 -15.58
C PHE A 14 17.79 0.66 -15.84
N THR A 15 17.62 1.80 -15.18
CA THR A 15 18.47 2.98 -15.31
C THR A 15 18.83 3.55 -13.95
N LYS A 16 19.82 4.44 -13.91
CA LYS A 16 20.23 5.13 -12.68
C LYS A 16 19.17 6.08 -12.10
N ASN A 17 18.03 6.25 -12.77
CA ASN A 17 16.88 6.98 -12.24
C ASN A 17 15.95 6.09 -11.38
N ASN A 18 16.01 4.78 -11.59
CA ASN A 18 15.09 3.79 -11.03
C ASN A 18 15.84 2.87 -10.06
N TRP A 19 15.13 1.97 -9.40
CA TRP A 19 15.68 0.99 -8.45
C TRP A 19 15.07 -0.40 -8.68
N VAL A 20 15.60 -1.42 -8.02
CA VAL A 20 15.11 -2.81 -8.08
C VAL A 20 15.09 -3.41 -6.68
N THR A 21 14.40 -4.52 -6.47
CA THR A 21 14.55 -5.32 -5.24
C THR A 21 15.87 -6.08 -5.23
N SER A 22 16.34 -6.50 -4.06
CA SER A 22 17.52 -7.36 -3.95
C SER A 22 17.35 -8.77 -4.53
N GLU A 23 16.13 -9.15 -4.95
CA GLU A 23 15.87 -10.39 -5.68
C GLU A 23 16.22 -10.29 -7.18
N ALA A 24 16.39 -9.07 -7.70
CA ALA A 24 16.77 -8.87 -9.09
C ALA A 24 18.16 -9.42 -9.39
N SER A 25 18.39 -9.82 -10.65
CA SER A 25 19.71 -10.30 -11.09
C SER A 25 20.83 -9.29 -10.81
N ASP A 26 22.05 -9.77 -10.50
CA ASP A 26 23.24 -8.92 -10.31
C ASP A 26 23.42 -7.92 -11.47
N SER A 27 23.14 -8.37 -12.72
CA SER A 27 23.21 -7.51 -13.90
C SER A 27 22.20 -6.36 -13.88
N ASN A 28 20.99 -6.56 -13.35
CA ASN A 28 20.00 -5.49 -13.23
C ASN A 28 20.36 -4.56 -12.07
N GLN A 29 20.82 -5.10 -10.93
CA GLN A 29 21.28 -4.30 -9.79
C GLN A 29 22.43 -3.35 -10.19
N ASP A 30 23.35 -3.80 -11.03
CA ASP A 30 24.46 -2.97 -11.55
C ASP A 30 24.00 -1.80 -12.44
N LEU A 31 22.80 -1.89 -13.05
CA LEU A 31 22.28 -0.88 -13.98
C LEU A 31 21.50 0.25 -13.28
N VAL A 32 20.95 -0.02 -12.10
CA VAL A 32 20.00 0.90 -11.44
C VAL A 32 20.62 1.80 -10.38
N GLY A 33 19.85 2.79 -9.92
CA GLY A 33 20.27 3.81 -8.96
C GLY A 33 20.20 3.36 -7.50
N GLY A 34 19.43 2.31 -7.21
CA GLY A 34 19.26 1.74 -5.88
C GLY A 34 18.83 0.28 -5.91
N VAL A 35 19.08 -0.41 -4.79
CA VAL A 35 18.60 -1.76 -4.52
C VAL A 35 17.82 -1.68 -3.20
N ASP A 36 16.63 -2.26 -3.18
CA ASP A 36 15.62 -2.09 -2.14
C ASP A 36 15.14 -0.64 -1.97
N GLY A 37 14.09 -0.45 -1.16
CA GLY A 37 13.46 0.86 -1.02
C GLY A 37 12.78 1.07 0.33
N ASN A 38 12.96 2.28 0.87
CA ASN A 38 12.29 2.73 2.09
C ASN A 38 11.69 4.12 1.87
N MET A 39 10.39 4.26 2.09
CA MET A 39 9.66 5.53 2.01
C MET A 39 8.94 5.79 3.32
N LYS A 40 9.16 6.98 3.91
CA LYS A 40 8.43 7.45 5.09
C LYS A 40 7.70 8.74 4.76
N ALA A 41 6.46 8.85 5.21
CA ALA A 41 5.67 10.06 5.08
C ALA A 41 4.92 10.36 6.37
N THR A 42 4.80 11.66 6.66
CA THR A 42 3.87 12.22 7.65
C THR A 42 2.96 13.17 6.91
N LEU A 43 1.64 12.98 7.03
CA LEU A 43 0.67 13.69 6.22
C LEU A 43 -0.64 13.95 6.96
N ILE A 44 -1.45 14.83 6.37
CA ILE A 44 -2.81 15.12 6.76
C ILE A 44 -3.69 14.98 5.52
N VAL A 45 -4.74 14.15 5.59
CA VAL A 45 -5.78 14.12 4.54
C VAL A 45 -6.83 15.17 4.89
N ASN A 46 -6.94 16.21 4.05
CA ASN A 46 -7.86 17.33 4.32
C ASN A 46 -9.25 17.11 3.74
N THR A 47 -9.35 16.38 2.63
CA THR A 47 -10.62 16.12 1.95
C THR A 47 -10.51 14.85 1.11
N VAL A 48 -11.66 14.22 0.89
CA VAL A 48 -11.84 13.10 -0.06
C VAL A 48 -13.09 13.36 -0.90
N SER A 49 -13.32 12.56 -1.94
CA SER A 49 -14.58 12.60 -2.69
C SER A 49 -15.76 12.20 -1.80
N VAL A 50 -16.92 12.80 -2.03
CA VAL A 50 -18.18 12.43 -1.35
C VAL A 50 -19.16 11.71 -2.27
N ASP A 51 -18.78 11.54 -3.54
CA ASP A 51 -19.56 10.88 -4.59
C ASP A 51 -18.60 10.31 -5.66
N ALA A 52 -19.01 9.28 -6.38
CA ALA A 52 -18.26 8.62 -7.45
C ALA A 52 -19.16 7.71 -8.31
N ASP A 53 -18.66 7.29 -9.47
CA ASP A 53 -19.40 6.39 -10.39
C ASP A 53 -19.65 4.99 -9.78
N SER A 54 -18.84 4.58 -8.79
CA SER A 54 -18.97 3.33 -8.06
C SER A 54 -18.80 3.57 -6.56
N GLU A 55 -19.61 2.90 -5.75
CA GLU A 55 -19.61 3.05 -4.28
C GLU A 55 -18.24 2.76 -3.64
N ASP A 56 -17.47 1.84 -4.23
CA ASP A 56 -16.13 1.49 -3.75
C ASP A 56 -15.11 2.65 -3.89
N GLN A 57 -15.37 3.59 -4.80
CA GLN A 57 -14.51 4.75 -5.07
C GLN A 57 -14.81 5.95 -4.16
N ILE A 58 -16.00 6.00 -3.56
CA ILE A 58 -16.40 7.10 -2.69
C ILE A 58 -15.42 7.20 -1.51
N GLY A 59 -14.92 8.41 -1.27
CA GLY A 59 -14.10 8.73 -0.11
C GLY A 59 -12.67 8.22 -0.17
N ARG A 60 -12.23 7.62 -1.28
CA ARG A 60 -10.96 6.89 -1.39
C ARG A 60 -9.87 7.73 -2.07
N ILE A 61 -8.66 7.71 -1.52
CA ILE A 61 -7.47 8.35 -2.09
C ILE A 61 -6.23 7.48 -1.85
N ILE A 62 -5.35 7.40 -2.86
CA ILE A 62 -4.00 6.81 -2.71
C ILE A 62 -3.06 7.90 -2.21
N VAL A 63 -2.32 7.62 -1.13
CA VAL A 63 -1.41 8.58 -0.49
C VAL A 63 0.06 8.20 -0.61
N GLY A 64 0.36 6.97 -1.05
CA GLY A 64 1.71 6.48 -1.29
C GLY A 64 1.71 5.21 -2.12
N GLN A 65 2.79 4.98 -2.88
CA GLN A 65 2.92 3.79 -3.72
C GLN A 65 4.39 3.43 -3.99
N ILE A 66 4.64 2.16 -4.27
CA ILE A 66 5.75 1.71 -5.11
C ILE A 66 5.11 1.34 -6.45
N HIS A 67 5.70 1.79 -7.55
CA HIS A 67 5.17 1.56 -8.90
C HIS A 67 6.28 1.01 -9.79
N GLY A 68 6.05 -0.16 -10.37
CA GLY A 68 6.96 -0.86 -11.26
C GLY A 68 6.83 -0.42 -12.71
N GLU A 69 7.10 -1.33 -13.65
CA GLU A 69 6.81 -1.08 -15.07
C GLU A 69 5.30 -0.93 -15.31
N ASP A 70 4.53 -1.95 -14.89
CA ASP A 70 3.08 -2.08 -15.13
C ASP A 70 2.29 -2.52 -13.88
N HIS A 71 2.95 -2.72 -12.73
CA HIS A 71 2.34 -3.26 -11.50
C HIS A 71 2.73 -2.43 -10.27
N GLU A 72 1.93 -2.46 -9.22
CA GLU A 72 2.26 -1.77 -7.96
C GLU A 72 2.41 -2.76 -6.78
N PRO A 73 3.65 -3.00 -6.31
CA PRO A 73 3.91 -3.79 -5.11
C PRO A 73 3.16 -3.27 -3.88
N VAL A 74 2.88 -1.96 -3.84
CA VAL A 74 2.06 -1.38 -2.78
C VAL A 74 1.35 -0.11 -3.23
N LYS A 75 0.08 0.01 -2.88
CA LYS A 75 -0.69 1.26 -2.90
C LYS A 75 -1.32 1.50 -1.53
N ILE A 76 -0.94 2.57 -0.84
CA ILE A 76 -1.50 2.97 0.46
C ILE A 76 -2.74 3.83 0.23
N TYR A 77 -3.88 3.40 0.78
CA TYR A 77 -5.15 4.09 0.68
C TYR A 77 -5.58 4.69 2.01
N TYR A 78 -6.15 5.88 1.95
CA TYR A 78 -7.07 6.41 2.96
C TYR A 78 -8.49 6.37 2.38
N ARG A 79 -9.48 5.93 3.16
CA ARG A 79 -10.89 6.01 2.76
C ARG A 79 -11.79 6.42 3.90
N LYS A 80 -12.56 7.50 3.70
CA LYS A 80 -13.60 7.94 4.64
C LYS A 80 -14.94 8.08 3.92
N LEU A 81 -15.98 7.41 4.42
CA LEU A 81 -17.32 7.54 3.86
C LEU A 81 -17.99 8.89 4.22
N PRO A 82 -18.94 9.38 3.42
CA PRO A 82 -19.58 10.67 3.65
C PRO A 82 -20.25 10.81 5.02
N GLU A 83 -20.88 9.74 5.50
CA GLU A 83 -21.61 9.65 6.77
C GLU A 83 -20.73 9.35 7.98
N HIS A 84 -19.45 9.06 7.76
CA HIS A 84 -18.49 8.78 8.81
C HIS A 84 -17.81 10.06 9.32
N ASP A 85 -17.27 10.05 10.53
CA ASP A 85 -16.42 11.12 11.06
C ASP A 85 -14.93 10.81 10.81
N LYS A 86 -14.56 9.52 10.80
CA LYS A 86 -13.21 9.01 10.66
C LYS A 86 -13.06 8.09 9.45
N GLY A 87 -11.86 8.08 8.89
CA GLY A 87 -11.48 7.21 7.78
C GLY A 87 -10.66 5.99 8.20
N SER A 88 -10.61 5.04 7.29
CA SER A 88 -9.83 3.81 7.33
C SER A 88 -8.52 3.96 6.55
N VAL A 89 -7.53 3.13 6.90
CA VAL A 89 -6.27 2.98 6.16
C VAL A 89 -6.09 1.52 5.79
N PHE A 90 -5.81 1.27 4.52
CA PHE A 90 -5.50 -0.06 4.00
C PHE A 90 -4.51 0.07 2.86
N PHE A 91 -3.92 -1.04 2.42
CA PHE A 91 -3.11 -1.06 1.23
C PHE A 91 -3.40 -2.29 0.38
N THR A 92 -3.01 -2.22 -0.89
CA THR A 92 -3.11 -3.35 -1.81
C THR A 92 -1.74 -3.72 -2.36
N VAL A 93 -1.60 -4.98 -2.75
CA VAL A 93 -0.46 -5.53 -3.50
C VAL A 93 -1.04 -6.13 -4.78
N ASP A 94 -0.52 -5.72 -5.94
CA ASP A 94 -0.99 -6.29 -7.20
C ASP A 94 -0.40 -7.66 -7.45
N ASP A 95 -1.20 -8.52 -8.09
CA ASP A 95 -0.74 -9.80 -8.62
C ASP A 95 -0.25 -9.66 -10.07
N SER A 96 0.23 -10.76 -10.66
CA SER A 96 0.75 -10.79 -12.03
C SER A 96 -0.19 -10.24 -13.13
N SER A 97 -1.50 -10.09 -12.87
CA SER A 97 -2.46 -9.51 -13.80
C SER A 97 -2.47 -7.98 -13.83
N GLY A 98 -1.81 -7.32 -12.86
CA GLY A 98 -1.86 -5.86 -12.70
C GLY A 98 -3.04 -5.39 -11.84
N ASP A 99 -3.85 -6.33 -11.33
CA ASP A 99 -4.96 -6.04 -10.43
C ASP A 99 -4.57 -6.32 -8.97
N PRO A 100 -5.19 -5.64 -7.99
CA PRO A 100 -5.02 -5.94 -6.56
C PRO A 100 -5.32 -7.40 -6.21
N GLY A 101 -4.26 -8.20 -6.01
CA GLY A 101 -4.36 -9.59 -5.57
C GLY A 101 -4.63 -9.71 -4.07
N ASP A 102 -3.97 -8.84 -3.29
CA ASP A 102 -4.13 -8.77 -1.84
C ASP A 102 -4.58 -7.38 -1.39
N ARG A 103 -5.42 -7.36 -0.34
CA ARG A 103 -5.79 -6.14 0.38
C ARG A 103 -5.58 -6.35 1.87
N ILE A 104 -4.78 -5.48 2.48
CA ILE A 104 -4.43 -5.54 3.89
C ILE A 104 -4.92 -4.28 4.58
N ASN A 105 -5.77 -4.46 5.57
CA ASN A 105 -6.38 -3.37 6.33
C ASN A 105 -5.55 -3.10 7.57
N VAL A 106 -5.23 -1.83 7.79
CA VAL A 106 -4.34 -1.37 8.85
C VAL A 106 -5.15 -0.69 9.96
N ILE A 107 -6.08 0.20 9.57
CA ILE A 107 -6.95 0.95 10.50
C ILE A 107 -8.40 0.95 9.98
N GLY A 108 -9.36 0.81 10.91
CA GLY A 108 -10.73 1.29 10.73
C GLY A 108 -11.64 0.53 9.77
N PHE A 109 -11.74 -0.79 9.83
CA PHE A 109 -12.48 -1.53 8.80
C PHE A 109 -13.98 -1.18 8.69
N THR A 110 -14.46 -0.88 7.47
CA THR A 110 -15.89 -0.66 7.15
C THR A 110 -16.37 -1.40 5.86
N ASP A 111 -15.72 -2.55 5.54
CA ASP A 111 -16.17 -3.66 4.64
C ASP A 111 -15.84 -3.65 3.10
N LYS A 112 -15.39 -4.82 2.57
CA LYS A 112 -15.92 -5.41 1.30
C LYS A 112 -16.38 -6.90 1.39
N ASN A 113 -16.54 -7.45 2.61
CA ASN A 113 -17.20 -8.72 3.00
C ASN A 113 -16.76 -9.13 4.42
N ASP A 114 -17.44 -8.59 5.42
CA ASP A 114 -17.44 -8.93 6.83
C ASP A 114 -17.79 -10.42 7.00
N THR A 115 -17.25 -11.00 8.06
CA THR A 115 -17.15 -12.45 8.25
C THR A 115 -18.38 -13.07 8.88
N ASP A 116 -19.37 -12.26 9.23
CA ASP A 116 -20.70 -12.71 9.64
C ASP A 116 -21.44 -13.29 8.41
N GLU A 117 -22.13 -14.43 8.55
CA GLU A 117 -22.95 -14.93 7.44
C GLU A 117 -24.08 -13.95 7.09
N ASP A 118 -24.37 -13.02 8.00
CA ASP A 118 -25.34 -11.93 7.89
C ASP A 118 -24.72 -10.54 7.63
N ALA A 119 -23.42 -10.46 7.32
CA ALA A 119 -22.70 -9.23 6.94
C ALA A 119 -23.29 -8.60 5.67
N SER A 120 -24.38 -7.87 5.85
CA SER A 120 -25.17 -7.22 4.80
C SER A 120 -25.65 -5.83 5.26
N GLY A 121 -24.97 -5.26 6.26
CA GLY A 121 -25.29 -3.95 6.83
C GLY A 121 -24.44 -2.82 6.28
N ASP A 122 -24.90 -1.59 6.51
CA ASP A 122 -24.15 -0.38 6.17
C ASP A 122 -22.80 -0.35 6.90
N PRO A 123 -21.73 0.14 6.24
CA PRO A 123 -20.42 0.37 6.83
C PRO A 123 -20.49 1.08 8.19
N VAL A 124 -19.94 0.47 9.25
CA VAL A 124 -19.89 1.06 10.59
C VAL A 124 -18.71 2.02 10.72
N GLU A 125 -18.90 3.17 11.36
CA GLU A 125 -17.83 4.12 11.71
C GLU A 125 -16.60 3.44 12.35
N PRO A 126 -15.37 3.73 11.87
CA PRO A 126 -14.18 3.11 12.45
C PRO A 126 -13.75 3.79 13.76
N GLU A 127 -13.92 3.10 14.89
CA GLU A 127 -13.55 3.64 16.21
C GLU A 127 -12.08 4.10 16.29
N ASN A 128 -11.16 3.29 15.73
CA ASN A 128 -9.73 3.59 15.64
C ASN A 128 -9.33 4.38 14.38
N GLY A 129 -10.30 4.88 13.61
CA GLY A 129 -10.08 5.61 12.36
C GLY A 129 -9.37 6.95 12.54
N ILE A 130 -8.98 7.55 11.40
CA ILE A 130 -8.27 8.82 11.30
C ILE A 130 -9.22 9.88 10.72
N ALA A 131 -9.51 10.96 11.45
CA ALA A 131 -10.39 12.01 10.93
C ALA A 131 -9.70 12.83 9.81
N LEU A 132 -10.49 13.49 8.98
CA LEU A 132 -9.94 14.50 8.08
C LEU A 132 -9.33 15.63 8.91
N GLY A 133 -8.12 16.06 8.56
CA GLY A 133 -7.38 17.07 9.32
C GLY A 133 -6.46 16.52 10.40
N ASP A 134 -6.53 15.22 10.71
CA ASP A 134 -5.59 14.58 11.65
C ASP A 134 -4.27 14.22 10.96
N GLU A 135 -3.17 14.42 11.68
CA GLU A 135 -1.83 14.03 11.24
C GLU A 135 -1.56 12.56 11.56
N TRP A 136 -1.00 11.85 10.61
CA TRP A 136 -0.56 10.47 10.78
C TRP A 136 0.67 10.20 9.91
N SER A 137 1.35 9.09 10.18
CA SER A 137 2.54 8.70 9.44
C SER A 137 2.46 7.28 8.95
N TYR A 138 3.19 6.98 7.86
CA TYR A 138 3.42 5.62 7.43
C TYR A 138 4.85 5.43 6.94
N GLU A 139 5.29 4.17 6.93
CA GLU A 139 6.53 3.70 6.35
C GLU A 139 6.22 2.51 5.45
N ILE A 140 6.77 2.55 4.24
CA ILE A 140 6.82 1.45 3.28
C ILE A 140 8.29 1.03 3.22
N ASP A 141 8.55 -0.23 3.52
CA ASP A 141 9.89 -0.83 3.47
C ASP A 141 9.82 -2.09 2.62
N LEU A 142 10.51 -2.11 1.48
CA LEU A 142 10.59 -3.27 0.60
C LEU A 142 12.06 -3.68 0.50
N SER A 143 12.39 -4.84 1.06
CA SER A 143 13.71 -5.46 0.95
C SER A 143 13.59 -6.88 0.45
N GLY A 144 14.25 -7.17 -0.67
CA GLY A 144 14.02 -8.39 -1.43
C GLY A 144 12.54 -8.52 -1.82
N ASP A 145 11.93 -9.65 -1.45
CA ASP A 145 10.51 -9.92 -1.63
C ASP A 145 9.65 -9.56 -0.39
N GLN A 146 10.23 -8.99 0.67
CA GLN A 146 9.53 -8.71 1.92
C GLN A 146 9.06 -7.26 2.00
N LEU A 147 7.75 -7.06 1.86
CA LEU A 147 7.07 -5.78 2.01
C LEU A 147 6.56 -5.59 3.45
N LYS A 148 6.99 -4.50 4.08
CA LYS A 148 6.50 -4.03 5.36
C LYS A 148 5.85 -2.66 5.21
N VAL A 149 4.64 -2.55 5.76
CA VAL A 149 3.91 -1.30 5.94
C VAL A 149 3.66 -1.11 7.43
N THR A 150 4.13 0.02 7.98
CA THR A 150 3.84 0.43 9.36
C THR A 150 3.12 1.76 9.35
N VAL A 151 2.08 1.89 10.16
CA VAL A 151 1.31 3.14 10.31
C VAL A 151 1.37 3.61 11.77
N TRP A 152 1.47 4.91 11.96
CA TRP A 152 1.42 5.58 13.26
C TRP A 152 0.32 6.62 13.30
N HIS A 153 -0.56 6.51 14.30
CA HIS A 153 -1.64 7.44 14.54
C HIS A 153 -2.04 7.41 16.02
N ASP A 154 -2.30 8.57 16.61
CA ASP A 154 -2.76 8.72 18.00
C ASP A 154 -1.91 7.95 19.05
N GLY A 155 -0.58 7.92 18.85
CA GLY A 155 0.35 7.20 19.75
C GLY A 155 0.35 5.68 19.60
N TYR A 156 -0.46 5.12 18.71
CA TYR A 156 -0.47 3.70 18.36
C TYR A 156 0.43 3.41 17.16
N THR A 157 1.01 2.20 17.15
CA THR A 157 1.74 1.65 16.01
C THR A 157 0.96 0.46 15.47
N TYR A 158 0.71 0.46 14.17
CA TYR A 158 0.03 -0.62 13.45
C TYR A 158 1.05 -1.27 12.52
N THR A 159 1.52 -2.46 12.88
CA THR A 159 2.52 -3.18 12.10
C THR A 159 1.88 -3.99 10.97
N THR A 160 2.69 -4.47 10.02
CA THR A 160 2.21 -5.40 8.98
C THR A 160 1.67 -6.70 9.59
N ALA A 161 2.34 -7.22 10.63
CA ALA A 161 1.89 -8.40 11.37
C ALA A 161 0.48 -8.20 11.96
N ASP A 162 0.29 -7.10 12.69
CA ASP A 162 -1.01 -6.75 13.28
C ASP A 162 -2.07 -6.58 12.20
N SER A 163 -1.71 -5.96 11.07
CA SER A 163 -2.61 -5.70 9.96
C SER A 163 -3.04 -6.99 9.24
N ILE A 164 -2.12 -7.95 9.08
CA ILE A 164 -2.41 -9.29 8.55
C ILE A 164 -3.36 -10.02 9.50
N GLU A 165 -3.08 -10.03 10.81
CA GLU A 165 -3.94 -10.69 11.80
C GLU A 165 -5.32 -10.03 11.87
N TYR A 166 -5.35 -8.69 11.88
CA TYR A 166 -6.57 -7.89 11.87
C TYR A 166 -7.40 -8.21 10.62
N THR A 167 -6.78 -8.25 9.44
CA THR A 167 -7.45 -8.57 8.16
C THR A 167 -7.96 -10.01 8.14
N LYS A 168 -7.17 -11.00 8.56
CA LYS A 168 -7.63 -12.41 8.65
C LYS A 168 -8.86 -12.55 9.54
N THR A 169 -8.84 -11.90 10.69
CA THR A 169 -9.92 -11.96 11.68
C THR A 169 -11.18 -11.22 11.20
N ARG A 170 -11.04 -10.07 10.52
CA ARG A 170 -12.16 -9.17 10.21
C ARG A 170 -12.71 -9.25 8.78
N SER A 171 -12.00 -9.81 7.80
CA SER A 171 -12.46 -9.84 6.39
C SER A 171 -12.48 -11.22 5.71
N LYS A 172 -12.03 -12.31 6.38
CA LYS A 172 -11.94 -13.69 5.81
C LYS A 172 -11.25 -13.76 4.43
N GLN A 173 -10.52 -12.74 4.00
CA GLN A 173 -9.81 -12.74 2.72
C GLN A 173 -8.65 -13.73 2.82
N LEU A 174 -8.49 -14.57 1.80
CA LEU A 174 -7.32 -15.43 1.61
C LEU A 174 -6.14 -14.52 1.27
N ILE A 175 -5.52 -13.92 2.29
CA ILE A 175 -4.20 -13.31 2.12
C ILE A 175 -3.25 -14.47 1.89
N ARG A 176 -2.51 -14.46 0.77
CA ARG A 176 -1.43 -15.44 0.54
C ARG A 176 -0.28 -15.12 1.48
N VAL A 177 -0.44 -15.44 2.76
CA VAL A 177 0.63 -15.13 3.72
C VAL A 177 1.72 -16.15 3.51
N SER A 178 2.86 -15.64 3.05
CA SER A 178 4.16 -16.23 3.29
C SER A 178 4.27 -16.64 4.76
N SER A 179 5.10 -17.65 5.03
CA SER A 179 5.36 -18.11 6.39
C SER A 179 5.97 -17.06 7.33
N ASP A 180 6.23 -15.83 6.84
CA ASP A 180 6.71 -14.70 7.63
C ASP A 180 5.54 -13.94 8.28
N THR A 181 5.55 -13.81 9.60
CA THR A 181 4.50 -13.09 10.33
C THR A 181 4.66 -11.58 10.24
N ASP A 182 5.82 -11.09 9.81
CA ASP A 182 6.21 -9.69 10.02
C ASP A 182 6.26 -8.88 8.71
N ALA A 183 5.97 -9.51 7.57
CA ALA A 183 5.95 -8.92 6.24
C ALA A 183 4.95 -9.63 5.31
N ILE A 184 4.63 -8.99 4.18
CA ILE A 184 3.99 -9.65 3.05
C ILE A 184 5.09 -10.03 2.06
N THR A 185 5.09 -11.27 1.61
CA THR A 185 5.96 -11.67 0.50
C THR A 185 5.27 -11.33 -0.82
N ILE A 186 5.84 -10.40 -1.58
CA ILE A 186 5.33 -10.03 -2.90
C ILE A 186 5.67 -11.14 -3.91
N ASP A 187 4.91 -11.22 -5.01
CA ASP A 187 5.13 -12.26 -6.01
C ASP A 187 6.53 -12.14 -6.67
N ASP A 188 7.07 -13.29 -7.08
CA ASP A 188 8.44 -13.41 -7.60
C ASP A 188 8.69 -12.65 -8.91
N PHE A 189 7.65 -12.32 -9.67
CA PHE A 189 7.77 -11.56 -10.92
C PHE A 189 8.36 -10.16 -10.70
N TYR A 190 8.26 -9.60 -9.49
CA TYR A 190 8.89 -8.32 -9.16
C TYR A 190 10.43 -8.37 -9.15
N ALA A 191 11.05 -9.55 -9.11
CA ALA A 191 12.50 -9.70 -9.28
C ALA A 191 12.99 -9.29 -10.68
N ASP A 192 12.11 -9.35 -11.68
CA ASP A 192 12.40 -8.98 -13.06
C ASP A 192 11.89 -7.57 -13.43
N ASP A 193 11.46 -6.77 -12.45
CA ASP A 193 10.86 -5.44 -12.65
C ASP A 193 11.76 -4.29 -12.12
N TYR A 194 11.55 -3.07 -12.62
CA TYR A 194 12.18 -1.84 -12.13
C TYR A 194 11.14 -0.93 -11.48
N MET A 195 11.56 -0.15 -10.49
CA MET A 195 10.72 0.72 -9.65
C MET A 195 11.21 2.17 -9.61
#